data_AF-A0A7K0K423-F1
#
_entry.id   AF-A0A7K0K423-F1
#
_cell.length_a   1.000
_cell.length_b   1.000
_cell.length_c   1.000
_cell.angle_alpha   90.00
_cell.angle_beta   90.00
_cell.angle_gamma   90.00
#
_symmetry.space_group_name_H-M   'P 1'
#
loop_
_entity.id
_entity.type
_entity.pdbx_description
1 polymer ?
#
loop_
_entity_poly.entity_id
_entity_poly.type
_entity_poly.pdbx_seq_one_letter_code
_entity_poly.pdbx_strand_id
1 'polypeptide(L)' 'MTDPYENLANAIVLQAVKDYRDALKRLKKKPGNQAAMSDAMECERFFRSGWYKALTSVDGEYLIQKLREEAKSL' A
#
# COMPACT_ATOMS: atom_id res chain seq x y z
N MET A 1 15.22 -20.81 -8.61
CA MET A 1 15.53 -19.48 -9.18
C MET A 1 14.22 -18.74 -9.27
N THR A 2 14.02 -17.69 -8.47
CA THR A 2 12.83 -16.85 -8.59
C THR A 2 12.93 -16.06 -9.89
N ASP A 3 11.85 -16.02 -10.66
CA ASP A 3 11.81 -15.34 -11.94
C ASP A 3 12.12 -13.83 -11.73
N PRO A 4 13.01 -13.20 -12.53
CA PRO A 4 13.29 -11.77 -12.42
C PRO A 4 12.04 -10.87 -12.46
N TYR A 5 11.00 -11.25 -13.19
CA TYR A 5 9.73 -10.54 -13.25
C TYR A 5 8.91 -10.70 -11.97
N GLU A 6 8.97 -11.87 -11.33
CA GLU A 6 8.35 -12.11 -10.02
C GLU A 6 9.03 -11.28 -8.93
N ASN A 7 10.37 -11.18 -8.96
CA ASN A 7 11.11 -10.31 -8.05
C ASN A 7 10.74 -8.83 -8.24
N LEU A 8 10.59 -8.39 -9.48
CA LEU A 8 10.18 -7.03 -9.79
C LEU A 8 8.74 -6.75 -9.30
N ALA A 9 7.80 -7.66 -9.56
CA ALA A 9 6.43 -7.54 -9.10
C ALA A 9 6.35 -7.44 -7.58
N ASN A 10 7.07 -8.30 -6.87
CA ASN A 10 7.17 -8.28 -5.42
C ASN A 10 7.78 -6.95 -4.92
N ALA A 11 8.83 -6.45 -5.56
CA ALA A 11 9.45 -5.18 -5.19
C ALA A 11 8.48 -3.99 -5.33
N ILE A 12 7.69 -3.94 -6.42
CA ILE A 12 6.67 -2.90 -6.64
C ILE A 12 5.61 -2.96 -5.53
N VAL A 13 5.10 -4.15 -5.21
CA VAL A 13 4.08 -4.33 -4.16
C VAL A 13 4.62 -3.93 -2.79
N LEU A 14 5.83 -4.37 -2.44
CA LEU A 14 6.47 -4.03 -1.16
C LEU A 14 6.72 -2.53 -1.02
N GLN A 15 7.12 -1.87 -2.10
CA GLN A 15 7.31 -0.43 -2.11
C GLN A 15 5.98 0.31 -1.88
N ALA A 16 4.91 -0.07 -2.56
CA ALA A 16 3.58 0.51 -2.35
C ALA A 16 3.07 0.32 -0.90
N VAL A 17 3.33 -0.84 -0.29
CA VAL A 17 3.00 -1.09 1.12
C VAL A 17 3.76 -0.15 2.06
N LYS A 18 5.05 0.09 1.79
CA LYS A 18 5.88 1.00 2.58
C LYS A 18 5.36 2.43 2.47
N ASP A 19 5.07 2.90 1.26
CA ASP A 19 4.58 4.25 1.02
C ASP A 19 3.21 4.47 1.70
N TYR A 20 2.33 3.47 1.66
CA TYR A 20 1.05 3.53 2.36
C TYR A 20 1.20 3.58 3.89
N ARG A 21 2.10 2.78 4.47
CA ARG A 21 2.40 2.82 5.91
C ARG A 21 2.91 4.19 6.34
N ASP A 22 3.79 4.80 5.55
CA ASP A 22 4.33 6.12 5.85
C ASP A 22 3.26 7.23 5.72
N ALA A 23 2.38 7.14 4.73
CA ALA A 23 1.22 8.01 4.60
C ALA A 23 0.28 7.90 5.82
N LEU A 24 -0.04 6.67 6.26
CA LEU A 24 -0.87 6.43 7.44
C LEU A 24 -0.22 6.96 8.73
N LYS A 25 1.10 6.78 8.91
CA LYS A 25 1.84 7.35 10.05
C LYS A 25 1.79 8.87 10.04
N ARG A 26 1.92 9.50 8.87
CA ARG A 26 1.80 10.97 8.71
C ARG A 26 0.40 11.45 9.05
N LEU A 27 -0.64 10.72 8.61
CA LEU A 27 -2.03 11.01 8.94
C LEU A 27 -2.33 10.84 10.43
N LYS A 28 -1.76 9.82 11.09
CA LYS A 28 -1.89 9.65 12.54
C LYS A 28 -1.31 10.85 13.30
N LYS A 29 -0.15 11.37 12.88
CA LYS A 29 0.49 12.54 13.50
C LYS A 29 -0.22 13.86 13.16
N LYS A 30 -0.70 14.01 11.94
CA LYS A 30 -1.37 15.23 11.44
C LYS A 30 -2.57 14.83 10.57
N PRO A 31 -3.75 14.64 11.16
CA PRO A 31 -4.93 14.16 10.43
C PRO A 31 -5.44 15.16 9.37
N GLY A 32 -5.07 16.44 9.46
CA GLY A 32 -5.38 17.45 8.44
C GLY A 32 -4.37 17.55 7.30
N ASN A 33 -3.41 16.63 7.17
CA ASN A 33 -2.42 16.67 6.10
C ASN A 33 -3.02 16.16 4.78
N GLN A 34 -3.46 17.09 3.93
CA GLN A 34 -4.02 16.80 2.60
C GLN A 34 -3.06 15.99 1.72
N ALA A 35 -1.76 16.26 1.78
CA ALA A 35 -0.76 15.51 1.00
C ALA A 35 -0.72 14.03 1.43
N ALA A 36 -0.64 13.76 2.73
CA ALA A 36 -0.65 12.39 3.24
C ALA A 36 -1.97 11.67 2.97
N MET A 37 -3.09 12.39 2.89
CA MET A 37 -4.39 11.83 2.51
C MET A 37 -4.44 11.47 1.03
N SER A 38 -3.87 12.32 0.17
CA SER A 38 -3.70 12.04 -1.26
C SER A 38 -2.80 10.83 -1.48
N ASP A 39 -1.62 10.79 -0.84
CA ASP A 39 -0.67 9.67 -0.91
C ASP A 39 -1.36 8.34 -0.53
N ALA A 40 -2.13 8.36 0.57
CA ALA A 40 -2.89 7.20 1.02
C ALA A 40 -3.96 6.76 -0.01
N MET A 41 -4.68 7.72 -0.60
CA MET A 41 -5.71 7.43 -1.61
C MET A 41 -5.10 6.85 -2.90
N GLU A 42 -3.94 7.35 -3.34
CA GLU A 42 -3.24 6.83 -4.51
C GLU A 42 -2.77 5.39 -4.28
N CYS A 43 -2.24 5.08 -3.09
CA CYS A 43 -1.89 3.72 -2.71
C CYS A 43 -3.12 2.79 -2.71
N GLU A 44 -4.25 3.23 -2.14
CA GLU A 44 -5.49 2.44 -2.18
C GLU A 44 -6.00 2.22 -3.60
N ARG A 45 -5.90 3.23 -4.49
CA ARG A 45 -6.23 3.06 -5.91
C ARG A 45 -5.32 2.05 -6.58
N PHE A 46 -4.03 2.06 -6.27
CA PHE A 46 -3.07 1.08 -6.77
C PHE A 46 -3.47 -0.34 -6.33
N PHE A 47 -3.72 -0.58 -5.04
CA PHE A 47 -4.11 -1.90 -4.54
C PHE A 47 -5.44 -2.41 -5.10
N ARG A 48 -6.38 -1.51 -5.42
CA ARG A 48 -7.66 -1.85 -6.07
C ARG A 48 -7.55 -2.03 -7.59
N SER A 49 -6.42 -1.64 -8.19
CA SER A 49 -6.26 -1.62 -9.65
C SER A 49 -6.12 -3.03 -10.23
N GLY A 50 -6.51 -3.19 -11.50
CA GLY A 50 -6.26 -4.43 -12.24
C GLY A 50 -4.77 -4.72 -12.42
N TRP A 51 -3.91 -3.68 -12.39
CA TRP A 51 -2.46 -3.82 -12.46
C TRP A 51 -1.90 -4.53 -11.23
N TYR A 52 -2.35 -4.16 -10.03
CA TYR A 52 -1.96 -4.85 -8.80
C TYR A 52 -2.36 -6.34 -8.83
N LYS A 53 -3.56 -6.66 -9.32
CA LYS A 53 -4.02 -8.05 -9.51
C LYS A 53 -3.15 -8.85 -10.50
N ALA A 54 -2.47 -8.17 -11.43
CA ALA A 54 -1.53 -8.81 -12.35
C ALA A 54 -0.16 -9.06 -11.71
N LEU A 55 0.24 -8.23 -10.73
CA LEU A 55 1.51 -8.36 -10.02
C LEU A 55 1.45 -9.37 -8.87
N THR A 56 0.28 -9.54 -8.24
CA THR A 56 0.13 -10.45 -7.09
C THR A 56 -1.29 -10.99 -6.97
N SER A 57 -1.39 -12.22 -6.44
CA SER A 57 -2.66 -12.87 -6.10
C SER A 57 -3.22 -12.44 -4.74
N VAL A 58 -2.51 -11.60 -3.99
CA VAL A 58 -2.96 -11.09 -2.69
C VAL A 58 -4.13 -10.14 -2.87
N ASP A 59 -5.20 -10.32 -2.09
CA ASP A 59 -6.35 -9.40 -2.12
C ASP A 59 -5.95 -8.00 -1.63
N GLY A 60 -6.14 -7.00 -2.49
CA GLY A 60 -5.79 -5.60 -2.21
C GLY A 60 -6.66 -4.97 -1.13
N GLU A 61 -7.94 -5.33 -1.02
CA GLU A 61 -8.82 -4.83 0.06
C GLU A 61 -8.39 -5.40 1.40
N TYR A 62 -8.04 -6.69 1.44
CA TYR A 62 -7.50 -7.32 2.65
C TYR A 62 -6.20 -6.64 3.09
N LEU A 63 -5.30 -6.35 2.14
CA LEU A 63 -4.03 -5.66 2.41
C LEU A 63 -4.28 -4.25 2.99
N ILE A 64 -5.17 -3.46 2.38
CA ILE A 64 -5.54 -2.13 2.87
C ILE A 64 -6.06 -2.21 4.31
N GLN A 65 -6.99 -3.12 4.59
CA GLN A 65 -7.57 -3.29 5.93
C GLN A 65 -6.48 -3.59 6.95
N LYS A 66 -5.60 -4.56 6.66
CA LYS A 66 -4.50 -4.92 7.56
C LYS A 66 -3.55 -3.77 7.84
N LEU A 67 -3.18 -2.99 6.83
CA LEU A 67 -2.27 -1.85 7.00
C LEU A 67 -2.92 -0.71 7.80
N ARG A 68 -4.24 -0.51 7.65
CA ARG A 68 -5.00 0.45 8.47
C ARG A 68 -5.14 0.00 9.92
N GLU A 69 -5.35 -1.30 10.17
CA GLU A 69 -5.34 -1.86 11.53
C GLU A 69 -3.97 -1.69 12.19
N GLU A 70 -2.90 -2.05 11.47
CA GLU A 70 -1.52 -1.88 11.92
C GLU A 70 -1.23 -0.42 12.31
N ALA A 71 -1.60 0.54 11.45
CA ALA A 71 -1.40 1.97 11.71
C ALA A 71 -2.26 2.54 12.86
N LYS A 72 -3.33 1.87 13.27
CA LYS A 72 -4.10 2.23 14.47
C LYS A 72 -3.43 1.68 15.75
N SER A 73 -2.76 0.53 15.65
CA SER A 73 -2.11 -0.15 16.77
C SER A 73 -0.73 0.40 17.13
N LEU A 74 0.01 0.92 16.14
CA LEU A 74 1.18 1.80 16.32
C LEU A 74 0.70 3.20 16.69
#